data_AF-A0A2D4IX20-F1
#
_entry.id   AF-A0A2D4IX20-F1
#
_cell.length_a   1.000
_cell.length_b   1.000
_cell.length_c   1.000
_cell.angle_alpha   90.00
_cell.angle_beta   90.00
_cell.angle_gamma   90.00
#
_symmetry.space_group_name_H-M   'P 1'
#
loop_
_entity.id
_entity.type
_entity.pdbx_description
1 polymer ?
#
loop_
_entity_poly.entity_id
_entity_poly.type
_entity_poly.pdbx_seq_one_letter_code
_entity_poly.pdbx_strand_id
1 'polypeptide(L)'
;AINTWVIPIIRYTAGIINWTQAELDSLDRKTKKLMTIHYVLHSRSDVDRLYLPRKAGGRRLLQVKQTVEEEKHALADYVKDSDEPALMEVNNRKLLKVQQTMDQYRKTAMQTRADSWCNKALHGQFLEKIQGKVDKEKTWLWLT
;
A
#
# COMPACT_ATOMS: atom_id res chain seq x y z
N ALA A 1 1.83 9.76 -12.65
CA ALA A 1 1.18 11.04 -12.29
C ALA A 1 0.63 11.02 -10.87
N ILE A 2 -0.49 10.33 -10.56
CA ILE A 2 -1.12 10.40 -9.21
C ILE A 2 -0.15 10.09 -8.06
N ASN A 3 0.61 8.98 -8.17
CA ASN A 3 1.60 8.64 -7.14
C ASN A 3 2.72 9.69 -6.99
N THR A 4 3.04 10.43 -8.05
CA THR A 4 4.13 11.41 -8.05
C THR A 4 3.74 12.67 -7.30
N TRP A 5 2.48 13.10 -7.41
CA TRP A 5 2.01 14.37 -6.85
C TRP A 5 1.36 14.22 -5.48
N VAL A 6 0.45 13.24 -5.33
CA VAL A 6 -0.38 13.11 -4.13
C VAL A 6 0.38 12.47 -2.99
N ILE A 7 1.17 11.43 -3.27
CA ILE A 7 1.80 10.61 -2.23
C ILE A 7 2.84 11.40 -1.41
N PRO A 8 3.70 12.25 -2.00
CA PRO A 8 4.62 13.07 -1.19
C PRO A 8 3.89 13.97 -0.18
N ILE A 9 2.76 14.56 -0.58
CA ILE A 9 1.94 15.39 0.30
C ILE A 9 1.40 14.56 1.47
N ILE A 10 0.83 13.38 1.18
CA ILE A 10 0.31 12.48 2.21
C ILE A 10 1.41 12.05 3.18
N ARG A 11 2.58 11.67 2.69
CA ARG A 11 3.73 11.26 3.52
C ARG A 11 4.16 12.37 4.47
N TYR A 12 4.30 13.60 3.97
CA TYR A 12 4.64 14.74 4.80
C TYR A 12 3.61 14.97 5.92
N THR A 13 2.32 14.84 5.59
CA THR A 13 1.26 15.00 6.59
C THR A 13 1.13 13.86 7.58
N ALA A 14 1.67 12.66 7.29
CA ALA A 14 1.50 11.47 8.11
C ALA A 14 2.04 11.61 9.54
N GLY A 15 3.10 12.41 9.73
CA GLY A 15 3.70 12.70 11.03
C GLY A 15 3.20 13.98 11.72
N ILE A 16 2.45 14.83 11.01
CA ILE A 16 1.99 16.13 11.50
C ILE A 16 0.50 16.10 11.82
N ILE A 17 -0.29 15.50 10.93
CA ILE A 17 -1.74 15.42 11.02
C ILE A 17 -2.12 14.06 11.62
N ASN A 18 -2.96 14.09 12.64
CA ASN A 18 -3.52 12.90 13.26
C ASN A 18 -4.63 12.30 12.37
N TRP A 19 -4.24 11.66 11.28
CA TRP A 19 -5.17 10.99 10.37
C TRP A 19 -5.94 9.87 11.07
N THR A 20 -7.26 9.97 11.05
CA THR A 20 -8.12 8.87 11.48
C THR A 20 -8.28 7.85 10.35
N GLN A 21 -8.54 6.59 10.73
CA GLN A 21 -8.77 5.53 9.76
C GLN A 21 -9.96 5.83 8.82
N ALA A 22 -11.02 6.44 9.36
CA ALA A 22 -12.21 6.80 8.60
C ALA A 22 -11.94 7.88 7.54
N GLU A 23 -11.09 8.86 7.85
CA GLU A 23 -10.69 9.91 6.90
C GLU A 23 -9.87 9.34 5.75
N LEU A 24 -8.90 8.46 6.05
CA LEU A 24 -8.09 7.79 5.04
C LEU A 24 -8.95 6.93 4.11
N ASP A 25 -9.91 6.19 4.66
CA ASP A 25 -10.85 5.39 3.86
C ASP A 25 -11.80 6.27 3.04
N SER A 26 -12.23 7.41 3.57
CA SER A 26 -13.04 8.39 2.85
C SER A 26 -12.28 8.99 1.66
N LEU A 27 -11.02 9.37 1.86
CA LEU A 27 -10.14 9.88 0.82
C LEU A 27 -9.93 8.83 -0.30
N ASP A 28 -9.70 7.58 0.08
CA ASP A 28 -9.54 6.47 -0.86
C ASP A 28 -10.81 6.22 -1.68
N ARG A 29 -11.98 6.22 -1.04
CA ARG A 29 -13.30 6.10 -1.72
C ARG A 29 -13.53 7.24 -2.71
N LYS A 30 -13.24 8.49 -2.32
CA LYS A 30 -13.36 9.67 -3.20
C LYS A 30 -12.43 9.56 -4.41
N THR A 31 -11.19 9.14 -4.19
CA THR A 31 -10.21 8.93 -5.26
C THR A 31 -10.70 7.88 -6.27
N LYS A 32 -11.16 6.72 -5.80
CA LYS A 32 -11.73 5.69 -6.67
C LYS A 32 -12.98 6.16 -7.39
N LYS A 33 -13.85 6.93 -6.74
CA LYS A 33 -15.04 7.53 -7.37
C LYS A 33 -14.65 8.44 -8.54
N LEU A 34 -13.66 9.32 -8.35
CA LEU A 34 -13.14 10.18 -9.42
C LEU A 34 -12.53 9.36 -10.57
N MET A 35 -11.76 8.32 -10.25
CA MET A 35 -11.20 7.42 -11.27
C MET A 35 -12.29 6.72 -12.09
N THR A 36 -13.41 6.34 -11.45
CA THR A 36 -14.56 5.75 -12.15
C THR A 36 -15.27 6.78 -13.04
N ILE A 37 -15.48 8.01 -12.56
CA ILE A 37 -16.09 9.10 -13.34
C ILE A 37 -15.26 9.41 -14.59
N HIS A 38 -13.93 9.42 -14.46
CA HIS A 38 -13.01 9.68 -15.58
C HIS A 38 -12.62 8.42 -16.36
N TYR A 39 -13.38 7.33 -16.25
CA TYR A 39 -13.20 6.09 -17.01
C TYR A 39 -11.84 5.38 -16.83
N VAL A 40 -11.08 5.71 -15.78
CA VAL A 40 -9.79 5.07 -15.45
C VAL A 40 -10.00 3.73 -14.71
N LEU A 41 -11.07 3.64 -13.92
CA LEU A 41 -11.42 2.45 -13.15
C LEU A 41 -12.86 2.00 -13.47
N HIS A 42 -13.06 0.71 -13.68
CA HIS A 42 -14.40 0.16 -13.80
C HIS A 42 -15.01 -0.04 -12.40
N SER A 43 -16.30 0.25 -12.22
CA SER A 43 -16.99 0.16 -10.92
C SER A 43 -16.95 -1.24 -10.30
N ARG A 44 -16.92 -2.29 -11.14
CA ARG A 44 -16.76 -3.70 -10.74
C ARG A 44 -15.33 -4.22 -10.82
N SER A 45 -14.34 -3.35 -11.05
CA SER A 45 -12.94 -3.76 -11.02
C SER A 45 -12.56 -4.16 -9.60
N ASP A 46 -11.66 -5.12 -9.48
CA ASP A 46 -11.07 -5.45 -8.20
C ASP A 46 -10.26 -4.26 -7.64
N VAL A 47 -10.39 -4.03 -6.34
CA VAL A 47 -9.76 -2.92 -5.62
C VAL A 47 -8.35 -3.28 -5.18
N ASP A 48 -8.08 -4.53 -4.78
CA ASP A 48 -6.75 -4.92 -4.31
C ASP A 48 -5.74 -4.97 -5.47
N ARG A 49 -6.19 -5.41 -6.65
CA ARG A 49 -5.42 -5.33 -7.91
C ARG A 49 -4.97 -3.90 -8.24
N LEU A 50 -5.75 -2.88 -7.84
CA LEU A 50 -5.39 -1.48 -8.08
C LEU A 50 -4.07 -1.12 -7.37
N TYR A 51 -3.87 -1.62 -6.16
CA TYR A 51 -2.71 -1.31 -5.32
C TYR A 51 -1.55 -2.28 -5.46
N LEU A 52 -1.75 -3.42 -6.13
CA LEU A 52 -0.68 -4.37 -6.40
C LEU A 52 0.33 -3.83 -7.45
N PRO A 53 1.61 -4.21 -7.37
CA PRO A 53 2.61 -3.80 -8.34
C PRO A 53 2.33 -4.43 -9.72
N ARG A 54 2.75 -3.74 -10.79
CA ARG A 54 2.57 -4.23 -12.17
C ARG A 54 3.27 -5.56 -12.43
N LYS A 55 4.45 -5.76 -11.82
CA LYS A 55 5.20 -7.03 -11.86
C LYS A 55 4.40 -8.23 -11.31
N ALA A 56 3.37 -7.97 -10.50
CA ALA A 56 2.46 -8.98 -9.97
C ALA A 56 1.06 -8.93 -10.63
N GLY A 57 0.90 -8.27 -11.79
CA GLY A 57 -0.37 -8.15 -12.51
C GLY A 57 -1.33 -7.05 -12.00
N GLY A 58 -0.87 -6.24 -11.05
CA GLY A 58 -1.60 -5.09 -10.52
C GLY A 58 -1.45 -3.80 -11.34
N ARG A 59 -1.92 -2.68 -10.79
CA ARG A 59 -1.88 -1.34 -11.45
C ARG A 59 -0.91 -0.34 -10.83
N ARG A 60 -0.27 -0.69 -9.71
CA ARG A 60 0.76 0.10 -9.00
C ARG A 60 0.27 1.48 -8.55
N LEU A 61 -0.99 1.62 -8.15
CA LEU A 61 -1.42 2.79 -7.38
C LEU A 61 -0.96 2.60 -5.93
N LEU A 62 -0.46 3.64 -5.27
CA LEU A 62 -0.14 3.55 -3.84
C LEU A 62 -1.39 3.84 -3.00
N GLN A 63 -1.70 2.98 -2.03
CA GLN A 63 -2.82 3.21 -1.13
C GLN A 63 -2.42 4.26 -0.08
N VAL A 64 -3.28 5.26 0.12
CA VAL A 64 -3.05 6.34 1.10
C VAL A 64 -2.90 5.77 2.51
N LYS A 65 -3.82 4.90 2.92
CA LYS A 65 -3.79 4.23 4.23
C LYS A 65 -2.46 3.51 4.47
N GLN A 66 -2.05 2.66 3.54
CA GLN A 66 -0.78 1.94 3.65
C GLN A 66 0.39 2.91 3.71
N THR A 67 0.38 3.98 2.91
CA THR A 67 1.45 4.97 2.91
C THR A 67 1.61 5.58 4.30
N VAL A 68 0.52 6.03 4.92
CA VAL A 68 0.57 6.63 6.27
C VAL A 68 1.07 5.62 7.31
N GLU A 69 0.63 4.37 7.25
CA GLU A 69 1.13 3.33 8.15
C GLU A 69 2.60 2.99 7.90
N GLU A 70 3.04 2.91 6.64
CA GLU A 70 4.45 2.70 6.30
C GLU A 70 5.34 3.81 6.84
N GLU A 71 4.92 5.08 6.77
CA GLU A 71 5.68 6.20 7.35
C GLU A 71 5.74 6.13 8.88
N LYS A 72 4.67 5.68 9.56
CA LYS A 72 4.70 5.43 11.01
C LYS A 72 5.70 4.34 11.38
N HIS A 73 5.70 3.24 10.63
CA HIS A 73 6.66 2.16 10.83
C HIS A 73 8.09 2.62 10.53
N ALA A 74 8.31 3.36 9.45
CA ALA A 74 9.62 3.89 9.07
C ALA A 74 10.19 4.84 10.13
N LEU A 75 9.36 5.71 10.69
CA LEU A 75 9.77 6.59 11.80
C LEU A 75 10.13 5.78 13.05
N ALA A 76 9.36 4.74 13.36
CA ALA A 76 9.66 3.87 14.50
C ALA A 76 10.96 3.09 14.32
N ASP A 77 11.25 2.61 13.10
CA ASP A 77 12.50 1.93 12.79
C ASP A 77 13.68 2.92 12.87
N TYR A 78 13.54 4.12 12.30
CA TYR A 78 14.56 5.17 12.37
C TYR A 78 14.92 5.56 13.81
N VAL A 79 13.93 5.77 14.67
CA VAL A 79 14.15 6.13 16.09
C VAL A 79 14.84 5.00 16.86
N LYS A 80 14.63 3.73 16.49
CA LYS A 80 15.32 2.59 17.12
C LYS A 80 16.78 2.48 16.67
N ASP A 81 17.05 2.79 15.41
CA ASP A 81 18.38 2.67 14.81
C ASP A 81 19.25 3.92 15.06
N SER A 82 18.68 4.99 15.62
CA SER A 82 19.38 6.25 15.86
C SER A 82 20.19 6.24 17.15
N ASP A 83 21.44 6.69 17.06
CA ASP A 83 22.35 6.86 18.23
C ASP A 83 22.22 8.23 18.91
N GLU A 84 21.35 9.11 18.42
CA GLU A 84 21.19 10.45 19.00
C GLU A 84 20.54 10.38 20.39
N PRO A 85 21.10 11.05 21.41
CA PRO A 85 20.63 10.93 22.79
C PRO A 85 19.18 11.40 22.96
N ALA A 86 18.75 12.39 22.18
CA ALA A 86 17.37 12.87 22.17
C ALA A 86 16.39 11.82 21.62
N LEU A 87 16.77 11.11 20.55
CA LEU A 87 15.93 10.08 19.93
C LEU A 87 15.89 8.80 20.77
N MET A 88 16.98 8.45 21.45
CA MET A 88 16.99 7.38 22.45
C MET A 88 15.98 7.63 23.57
N GLU A 89 15.90 8.88 24.07
CA GLU A 89 14.93 9.25 25.10
C GLU A 89 13.48 9.18 24.59
N VAL A 90 13.24 9.58 23.33
CA VAL A 90 11.94 9.39 22.68
C VAL A 90 11.58 7.90 22.56
N ASN A 91 12.55 7.04 22.24
CA ASN A 91 12.37 5.59 22.17
C ASN A 91 12.01 5.01 23.55
N ASN A 92 12.71 5.44 24.61
CA ASN A 92 12.46 5.02 25.99
C ASN A 92 11.03 5.33 26.44
N ARG A 93 10.46 6.44 25.98
CA ARG A 93 9.08 6.84 26.27
C ARG A 93 8.03 6.00 25.57
N LYS A 94 8.42 5.12 24.63
CA LYS A 94 7.54 4.18 23.89
C LYS A 94 6.29 4.84 23.31
N LEU A 95 6.45 6.06 22.77
CA LEU A 95 5.36 6.83 22.17
C LEU A 95 4.83 6.16 20.90
N LEU A 96 5.73 5.51 20.14
CA LEU A 96 5.40 4.80 18.91
C LEU A 96 5.04 3.33 19.23
N LYS A 97 3.74 3.01 19.15
CA LYS A 97 3.22 1.65 19.37
C LYS A 97 3.34 0.81 18.10
N VAL A 98 4.55 0.44 17.73
CA VAL A 98 4.84 -0.33 16.52
C VAL A 98 5.38 -1.72 16.86
N GLN A 99 4.68 -2.77 16.42
CA GLN A 99 5.02 -4.17 16.70
C GLN A 99 5.98 -4.81 15.68
N GLN A 100 6.01 -4.31 14.45
CA GLN A 100 6.78 -4.87 13.32
C GLN A 100 7.51 -3.77 12.56
N THR A 101 8.56 -4.14 11.82
CA THR A 101 9.31 -3.20 10.98
C THR A 101 8.50 -2.79 9.75
N MET A 102 8.87 -1.69 9.12
CA MET A 102 8.25 -1.18 7.90
C MET A 102 8.28 -2.21 6.77
N ASP A 103 9.43 -2.89 6.60
CA ASP A 103 9.58 -3.91 5.56
C ASP A 103 8.69 -5.13 5.81
N GLN A 104 8.54 -5.55 7.07
CA GLN A 104 7.64 -6.63 7.45
C GLN A 104 6.19 -6.25 7.17
N TYR A 105 5.76 -5.05 7.60
CA TYR A 105 4.42 -4.55 7.33
C TYR A 105 4.13 -4.50 5.83
N ARG A 106 5.05 -3.94 5.03
CA ARG A 106 4.91 -3.83 3.58
C ARG A 106 4.76 -5.20 2.92
N LYS A 107 5.61 -6.16 3.28
CA LYS A 107 5.54 -7.54 2.73
C LYS A 107 4.20 -8.20 3.06
N THR A 108 3.79 -8.14 4.33
CA THR A 108 2.51 -8.71 4.80
C THR A 108 1.34 -8.05 4.08
N ALA A 109 1.30 -6.71 3.99
CA ALA A 109 0.23 -6.00 3.30
C ALA A 109 0.13 -6.37 1.80
N MET A 110 1.27 -6.53 1.13
CA MET A 110 1.28 -6.95 -0.28
C MET A 110 0.80 -8.40 -0.45
N GLN A 111 1.21 -9.30 0.45
CA GLN A 111 0.80 -10.69 0.41
C GLN A 111 -0.70 -10.84 0.69
N THR A 112 -1.22 -10.21 1.73
CA THR A 112 -2.65 -10.22 2.04
C THR A 112 -3.51 -9.72 0.88
N ARG A 113 -3.06 -8.68 0.15
CA ARG A 113 -3.77 -8.19 -1.04
C ARG A 113 -3.70 -9.15 -2.21
N ALA A 114 -2.53 -9.75 -2.45
CA ALA A 114 -2.36 -10.74 -3.51
C ALA A 114 -3.27 -11.95 -3.25
N ASP A 115 -3.31 -12.43 -2.01
CA ASP A 115 -4.16 -13.54 -1.59
C ASP A 115 -5.64 -13.17 -1.70
N SER A 116 -6.02 -11.96 -1.27
CA SER A 116 -7.40 -11.48 -1.41
C SER A 116 -7.84 -11.41 -2.87
N TRP A 117 -7.00 -10.88 -3.76
CA TRP A 117 -7.30 -10.83 -5.19
C TRP A 117 -7.36 -12.23 -5.82
N CYS A 118 -6.44 -13.12 -5.46
CA CYS A 118 -6.37 -14.50 -5.98
C CYS A 118 -7.58 -15.32 -5.54
N ASN A 119 -8.03 -15.18 -4.30
CA ASN A 119 -9.15 -15.96 -3.76
C ASN A 119 -10.52 -15.38 -4.13
N LYS A 120 -10.56 -14.21 -4.79
CA LYS A 120 -11.82 -13.56 -5.15
C LYS A 120 -12.44 -14.21 -6.38
N ALA A 121 -13.69 -14.66 -6.22
CA ALA A 121 -14.47 -15.27 -7.28
C ALA A 121 -14.47 -14.42 -8.57
N LEU A 122 -14.31 -15.08 -9.73
CA LEU A 122 -14.14 -14.50 -11.07
C LEU A 122 -12.86 -13.69 -11.30
N HIS A 123 -12.38 -12.92 -10.32
CA HIS A 123 -11.19 -12.08 -10.45
C HIS A 123 -9.87 -12.89 -10.37
N GLY A 124 -9.86 -13.98 -9.59
CA GLY A 124 -8.70 -14.86 -9.41
C GLY A 124 -8.54 -15.95 -10.47
N GLN A 125 -9.58 -16.23 -11.27
CA GLN A 125 -9.58 -17.37 -12.23
C GLN A 125 -8.42 -17.33 -13.22
N PHE A 126 -8.00 -16.14 -13.64
CA PHE A 126 -6.85 -16.00 -14.52
C PHE A 126 -5.56 -16.47 -13.82
N LEU A 127 -5.37 -16.08 -12.56
CA LEU A 127 -4.18 -16.44 -11.77
C LEU A 127 -4.12 -17.95 -11.52
N GLU A 128 -5.26 -18.57 -11.20
CA GLU A 128 -5.36 -20.03 -11.05
C GLU A 128 -5.00 -20.75 -12.35
N LYS A 129 -5.51 -20.28 -13.49
CA LYS A 129 -5.28 -20.93 -14.80
C LYS A 129 -3.83 -20.90 -15.26
N ILE A 130 -3.10 -19.82 -14.97
CA ILE A 130 -1.69 -19.65 -15.36
C ILE A 130 -0.72 -20.30 -14.37
N GLN A 131 -1.18 -20.62 -13.16
CA GLN A 131 -0.34 -21.18 -12.09
C GLN A 131 0.32 -22.48 -12.55
N GLY A 132 1.66 -22.52 -12.50
CA GLY A 132 2.46 -23.69 -12.91
C GLY A 132 2.60 -23.90 -14.42
N LYS A 133 1.93 -23.09 -15.26
CA LYS A 133 1.95 -23.23 -16.73
C LYS A 133 2.75 -22.14 -17.44
N VAL A 134 2.92 -21.00 -16.80
CA VAL A 134 3.55 -19.82 -17.40
C VAL A 134 4.58 -19.24 -16.43
N ASP A 135 5.66 -18.70 -17.00
CA ASP A 135 6.62 -17.89 -16.29
C ASP A 135 5.95 -16.59 -15.80
N LYS A 136 5.78 -16.48 -14.47
CA LYS A 136 5.11 -15.33 -13.83
C LYS A 136 5.82 -14.01 -14.09
N GLU A 137 7.15 -14.02 -14.18
CA GLU A 137 7.93 -12.79 -14.38
C GLU A 137 7.74 -12.26 -15.79
N LYS A 138 7.75 -13.15 -16.78
CA LYS A 138 7.55 -12.78 -18.19
C LYS A 138 6.09 -12.43 -18.50
N THR A 139 5.13 -13.04 -17.81
CA THR A 139 3.69 -12.84 -18.04
C THR A 139 3.28 -11.37 -17.97
N TRP A 140 3.92 -10.59 -17.09
CA TRP A 140 3.51 -9.22 -16.79
C TRP A 140 4.41 -8.14 -17.40
N LEU A 141 5.41 -8.52 -18.22
CA LEU A 141 6.35 -7.56 -18.81
C LEU A 141 5.67 -6.50 -19.69
N TRP A 142 4.54 -6.83 -20.31
CA TRP A 142 3.77 -5.88 -21.12
C TRP A 142 3.10 -4.76 -20.30
N LEU A 143 3.06 -4.88 -18.97
CA LEU A 143 2.54 -3.82 -18.07
C LEU A 143 3.62 -2.82 -17.65
N THR A 144 4.90 -3.16 -17.79
CA THR A 144 6.04 -2.31 -17.43
C THR A 144 6.51 -1.49 -18.61
#